data_AF-A0A5N8YTH7-F1
#
_entry.id   AF-A0A5N8YTH7-F1
#
_cell.length_a   1.000
_cell.length_b   1.000
_cell.length_c   1.000
_cell.angle_alpha   90.00
_cell.angle_beta   90.00
_cell.angle_gamma   90.00
#
_symmetry.space_group_name_H-M   'P 1'
#
loop_
_entity.id
_entity.type
_entity.pdbx_description
1 polymer ?
#
loop_
_entity_poly.entity_id
_entity_poly.type
_entity_poly.pdbx_seq_one_letter_code
_entity_poly.pdbx_strand_id
1 'polypeptide(L)'
;MIQRRTSTISPPLPYSFNLTLERLSSFQRHIQVDLFSNGKYHRLFNINGIMLLATVYSIGTIEGPKLHVMIEGTQVSESDTTTILKMLKHTLSAPVSLHQFYNQVSQDKALSSIIEKLYALHPAKTPTIFEALVQAIIGQ
;
A
#
# COMPACT_ATOMS: atom_id res chain seq x y z
N MET A 1 15.33 -19.68 13.71
CA MET A 1 14.30 -20.16 12.76
C MET A 1 13.44 -18.97 12.38
N ILE A 2 13.14 -18.76 11.10
CA ILE A 2 12.25 -17.68 10.65
C ILE A 2 10.80 -18.17 10.76
N GLN A 3 9.95 -17.38 11.42
CA GLN A 3 8.51 -17.59 11.48
C GLN A 3 7.81 -16.81 10.37
N ARG A 4 6.67 -17.34 9.92
CA ARG A 4 5.85 -16.73 8.86
C ARG A 4 4.39 -16.74 9.23
N ARG A 5 3.69 -15.64 8.96
CA ARG A 5 2.22 -15.53 9.02
C ARG A 5 1.70 -14.95 7.71
N THR A 6 0.52 -15.40 7.29
CA THR A 6 -0.15 -14.89 6.09
C THR A 6 -1.51 -14.29 6.44
N SER A 7 -1.94 -13.31 5.65
CA SER A 7 -3.22 -12.65 5.78
C SER A 7 -3.66 -12.08 4.43
N THR A 8 -4.84 -11.48 4.40
CA THR A 8 -5.38 -10.83 3.20
C THR A 8 -5.96 -9.47 3.51
N ILE A 9 -5.86 -8.55 2.55
CA ILE A 9 -6.54 -7.26 2.55
C ILE A 9 -7.47 -7.22 1.35
N SER A 10 -8.72 -6.85 1.57
CA SER A 10 -9.73 -6.68 0.51
C SER A 10 -10.14 -5.22 0.45
N PRO A 11 -9.50 -4.41 -0.42
CA PRO A 11 -9.93 -3.03 -0.65
C PRO A 11 -11.37 -2.96 -1.21
N PRO A 12 -12.08 -1.84 -1.04
CA PRO A 12 -13.27 -1.56 -1.84
C PRO A 12 -12.90 -1.48 -3.32
N LEU A 13 -13.79 -1.96 -4.20
CA LEU A 13 -13.62 -1.76 -5.64
C LEU A 13 -14.01 -0.32 -6.06
N PRO A 14 -13.40 0.20 -7.13
CA PRO A 14 -12.27 -0.37 -7.87
C PRO A 14 -10.93 -0.08 -7.18
N TYR A 15 -9.96 -1.01 -7.23
CA TYR A 15 -8.61 -0.79 -6.67
C TYR A 15 -7.51 -1.39 -7.54
N SER A 16 -6.54 -0.58 -7.96
CA SER A 16 -5.35 -1.03 -8.70
C SER A 16 -4.11 -1.03 -7.81
N PHE A 17 -3.64 -2.22 -7.43
CA PHE A 17 -2.43 -2.39 -6.63
C PHE A 17 -1.18 -1.87 -7.35
N ASN A 18 -1.04 -2.20 -8.64
CA ASN A 18 0.12 -1.83 -9.43
C ASN A 18 0.21 -0.31 -9.61
N LEU A 19 -0.88 0.36 -10.01
CA LEU A 19 -0.87 1.83 -10.16
C LEU A 19 -0.58 2.53 -8.83
N THR A 20 -1.17 2.04 -7.73
CA THR A 20 -0.94 2.58 -6.39
C THR A 20 0.54 2.47 -5.99
N LEU A 21 1.20 1.37 -6.31
CA LEU A 21 2.61 1.15 -6.00
C LEU A 21 3.60 1.79 -6.97
N GLU A 22 3.27 1.92 -8.25
CA GLU A 22 4.04 2.72 -9.20
C GLU A 22 4.14 4.16 -8.70
N ARG A 23 3.04 4.70 -8.14
CA ARG A 23 3.06 6.04 -7.56
C ARG A 23 3.93 6.11 -6.30
N LEU A 24 3.81 5.13 -5.42
CA LEU A 24 4.60 5.04 -4.18
C LEU A 24 6.11 4.91 -4.48
N SER A 25 6.47 3.95 -5.32
CA SER A 25 7.86 3.67 -5.70
C SER A 25 8.53 4.81 -6.47
N SER A 26 7.78 5.56 -7.28
CA SER A 26 8.31 6.73 -7.99
C SER A 26 8.80 7.84 -7.04
N PHE A 27 8.21 7.95 -5.85
CA PHE A 27 8.67 8.89 -4.81
C PHE A 27 9.79 8.34 -3.93
N GLN A 28 9.89 7.01 -3.81
CA GLN A 28 10.73 6.35 -2.81
C GLN A 28 11.99 5.71 -3.40
N ARG A 29 12.38 6.03 -4.65
CA ARG A 29 13.57 5.43 -5.31
C ARG A 29 14.88 5.56 -4.52
N HIS A 30 14.94 6.45 -3.54
CA HIS A 30 16.10 6.67 -2.67
C HIS A 30 15.94 6.14 -1.23
N ILE A 31 14.77 5.56 -0.89
CA ILE A 31 14.44 5.09 0.45
C ILE A 31 14.47 3.54 0.46
N GLN A 32 15.50 2.95 1.06
CA GLN A 32 15.76 1.50 1.02
C GLN A 32 14.80 0.62 1.88
N VAL A 33 13.81 1.20 2.57
CA VAL A 33 12.88 0.43 3.42
C VAL A 33 11.69 -0.14 2.66
N ASP A 34 11.44 0.37 1.45
CA ASP A 34 10.38 -0.05 0.55
C ASP A 34 10.98 -0.56 -0.77
N LEU A 35 10.53 -1.73 -1.23
CA LEU A 35 10.92 -2.28 -2.52
C LEU A 35 9.68 -2.76 -3.26
N PHE A 36 9.40 -2.16 -4.42
CA PHE A 36 8.43 -2.71 -5.36
C PHE A 36 9.18 -3.36 -6.53
N SER A 37 9.08 -4.68 -6.64
CA SER A 37 9.71 -5.44 -7.72
C SER A 37 8.87 -6.65 -8.08
N ASN A 38 8.82 -7.01 -9.36
CA ASN A 38 8.11 -8.20 -9.84
C ASN A 38 6.65 -8.30 -9.35
N GLY A 39 5.94 -7.17 -9.28
CA GLY A 39 4.54 -7.12 -8.81
C GLY A 39 4.36 -7.36 -7.30
N LYS A 40 5.44 -7.32 -6.52
CA LYS A 40 5.43 -7.50 -5.07
C LYS A 40 5.98 -6.26 -4.37
N TYR A 41 5.28 -5.84 -3.33
CA TYR A 41 5.72 -4.79 -2.43
C TYR A 41 6.33 -5.42 -1.19
N HIS A 42 7.57 -5.08 -0.91
CA HIS A 42 8.31 -5.50 0.27
C HIS A 42 8.54 -4.29 1.14
N ARG A 43 8.26 -4.43 2.44
CA ARG A 43 8.53 -3.39 3.43
C ARG A 43 9.03 -3.99 4.73
N LEU A 44 10.12 -3.42 5.25
CA LEU A 44 10.61 -3.75 6.58
C LEU A 44 9.91 -2.87 7.63
N PHE A 45 9.39 -3.49 8.68
CA PHE A 45 8.80 -2.83 9.84
C PHE A 45 9.65 -3.09 11.08
N ASN A 46 9.88 -2.05 11.89
CA ASN A 46 10.44 -2.19 13.23
C ASN A 46 9.31 -2.05 14.25
N ILE A 47 8.93 -3.15 14.89
CA ILE A 47 7.90 -3.19 15.94
C ILE A 47 8.59 -3.56 17.26
N ASN A 48 8.68 -2.59 18.19
CA ASN A 48 9.31 -2.79 19.50
C ASN A 48 10.73 -3.38 19.45
N GLY A 49 11.53 -2.99 18.45
CA GLY A 49 12.89 -3.50 18.26
C GLY A 49 12.99 -4.79 17.45
N ILE A 50 11.86 -5.38 17.05
CA ILE A 50 11.81 -6.58 16.21
C ILE A 50 11.60 -6.17 14.75
N MET A 51 12.50 -6.63 13.88
CA MET A 51 12.41 -6.42 12.44
C MET A 51 11.53 -7.48 11.79
N LEU A 52 10.47 -7.04 11.11
CA LEU A 52 9.48 -7.87 10.43
C LEU A 52 9.37 -7.46 8.98
N LEU A 53 9.59 -8.39 8.06
CA LEU A 53 9.45 -8.15 6.62
C LEU A 53 8.02 -8.48 6.20
N ALA A 54 7.30 -7.50 5.66
CA ALA A 54 6.04 -7.71 4.98
C ALA A 54 6.26 -7.80 3.47
N THR A 55 5.62 -8.78 2.83
CA THR A 55 5.51 -8.92 1.39
C THR A 55 4.04 -8.89 1.00
N VAL A 56 3.65 -7.99 0.11
CA VAL A 56 2.28 -7.81 -0.37
C VAL A 56 2.24 -7.97 -1.89
N TYR A 57 1.24 -8.68 -2.40
CA TYR A 57 0.99 -8.75 -3.83
C TYR A 57 -0.51 -8.94 -4.13
N SER A 58 -0.94 -8.49 -5.31
CA SER A 58 -2.32 -8.70 -5.74
C SER A 58 -2.54 -10.15 -6.14
N ILE A 59 -3.66 -10.72 -5.69
CA ILE A 59 -4.20 -12.02 -6.11
C ILE A 59 -5.62 -11.89 -6.68
N GLY A 60 -6.10 -10.66 -6.85
CA GLY A 60 -7.42 -10.34 -7.41
C GLY A 60 -7.32 -9.42 -8.61
N THR A 61 -8.48 -8.91 -9.05
CA THR A 61 -8.62 -7.97 -10.17
C THR A 61 -8.93 -6.57 -9.67
N ILE A 62 -8.99 -5.58 -10.57
CA ILE A 62 -9.34 -4.20 -10.20
C ILE A 62 -10.76 -4.11 -9.59
N GLU A 63 -11.72 -4.84 -10.18
CA GLU A 63 -13.12 -4.86 -9.74
C GLU A 63 -13.41 -5.92 -8.66
N GLY A 64 -12.45 -6.81 -8.40
CA GLY A 64 -12.47 -7.78 -7.32
C GLY A 64 -11.14 -7.78 -6.57
N PRO A 65 -10.77 -6.66 -5.93
CA PRO A 65 -9.43 -6.48 -5.41
C PRO A 65 -9.20 -7.36 -4.18
N LYS A 66 -8.07 -8.08 -4.21
CA LYS A 66 -7.63 -8.93 -3.10
C LYS A 66 -6.12 -8.95 -3.06
N LEU A 67 -5.56 -8.59 -1.91
CA LEU A 67 -4.13 -8.54 -1.68
C LEU A 67 -3.75 -9.66 -0.72
N HIS A 68 -2.74 -10.43 -1.08
CA HIS A 68 -2.09 -11.37 -0.17
C HIS A 68 -0.99 -10.65 0.60
N VAL A 69 -0.90 -10.91 1.90
CA VAL A 69 0.13 -10.36 2.80
C VAL A 69 0.85 -11.52 3.48
N MET A 70 2.17 -11.51 3.40
CA MET A 70 3.05 -12.43 4.11
C MET A 70 3.97 -11.63 5.02
N ILE A 71 4.07 -12.01 6.30
CA ILE A 71 4.91 -11.37 7.31
C ILE A 71 5.90 -12.39 7.84
N GLU A 72 7.18 -12.04 7.82
CA GLU A 72 8.30 -12.91 8.19
C GLU A 72 9.23 -12.25 9.20
N GLY A 73 9.74 -13.02 10.15
CA GLY A 73 10.67 -12.53 11.17
C GLY A 73 11.16 -13.63 12.10
N THR A 74 12.06 -13.30 13.02
CA THR A 74 12.55 -14.25 14.04
C THR A 74 11.45 -14.66 15.02
N GLN A 75 10.52 -13.74 15.30
CA GLN A 75 9.35 -13.95 16.13
C GLN A 75 8.20 -13.13 15.54
N VAL A 76 7.07 -13.77 15.21
CA VAL A 76 5.91 -13.07 14.63
C VAL A 76 4.68 -13.34 15.49
N SER A 77 4.36 -12.38 16.37
CA SER A 77 3.15 -12.45 17.18
C SER A 77 1.90 -12.04 16.38
N GLU A 78 0.73 -12.38 16.91
CA GLU A 78 -0.56 -11.97 16.33
C GLU A 78 -0.80 -10.47 16.48
N SER A 79 -0.37 -9.86 17.60
CA SER A 79 -0.44 -8.41 17.80
C SER A 79 0.44 -7.65 16.82
N ASP A 80 1.65 -8.14 16.53
CA ASP A 80 2.54 -7.53 15.53
C ASP A 80 1.92 -7.63 14.14
N THR A 81 1.38 -8.81 13.80
CA THR A 81 0.66 -9.05 12.55
C THR A 81 -0.49 -8.08 12.36
N THR A 82 -1.30 -7.86 13.40
CA THR A 82 -2.43 -6.93 13.38
C THR A 82 -1.98 -5.49 13.19
N THR A 83 -0.89 -5.10 13.87
CA THR A 83 -0.30 -3.76 13.76
C THR A 83 0.23 -3.50 12.35
N ILE A 84 1.00 -4.44 11.79
CA ILE A 84 1.52 -4.35 10.43
C ILE A 84 0.38 -4.29 9.42
N LEU A 85 -0.68 -5.10 9.57
CA LEU A 85 -1.83 -5.04 8.68
C LEU A 85 -2.53 -3.68 8.71
N LYS A 86 -2.63 -3.04 9.89
CA LYS A 86 -3.18 -1.68 10.01
C LYS A 86 -2.28 -0.66 9.29
N MET A 87 -0.96 -0.75 9.46
CA MET A 87 0.00 0.13 8.79
C MET A 87 -0.03 -0.07 7.26
N LEU A 88 -0.08 -1.31 6.78
CA LEU A 88 -0.19 -1.63 5.36
C LEU A 88 -1.49 -1.12 4.77
N LYS A 89 -2.63 -1.33 5.44
CA LYS A 89 -3.92 -0.78 5.00
C LYS A 89 -3.87 0.74 4.88
N HIS A 90 -3.22 1.42 5.82
CA HIS A 90 -3.04 2.87 5.78
C HIS A 90 -2.14 3.30 4.61
N THR A 91 -0.96 2.69 4.50
CA THR A 91 0.07 2.99 3.48
C THR A 91 -0.49 2.81 2.06
N LEU A 92 -1.24 1.74 1.84
CA LEU A 92 -1.84 1.40 0.55
C LEU A 92 -3.21 2.07 0.33
N SER A 93 -3.69 2.88 1.28
CA SER A 93 -5.04 3.46 1.28
C SER A 93 -6.16 2.44 1.02
N ALA A 94 -5.93 1.18 1.40
CA ALA A 94 -6.83 0.05 1.11
C ALA A 94 -8.27 0.21 1.66
N PRO A 95 -8.54 0.93 2.76
CA PRO A 95 -9.92 1.15 3.23
C PRO A 95 -10.70 2.24 2.48
N VAL A 96 -10.04 3.02 1.62
CA VAL A 96 -10.69 4.17 0.95
C VAL A 96 -11.57 3.67 -0.18
N SER A 97 -12.77 4.25 -0.32
CA SER A 97 -13.64 4.01 -1.48
C SER A 97 -13.52 5.16 -2.48
N LEU A 98 -13.27 4.83 -3.75
CA LEU A 98 -13.24 5.82 -4.84
C LEU A 98 -14.63 6.12 -5.42
N HIS A 99 -15.69 5.44 -4.98
CA HIS A 99 -17.02 5.57 -5.57
C HIS A 99 -17.54 7.03 -5.50
N GLN A 100 -17.38 7.68 -4.35
CA GLN A 100 -17.77 9.09 -4.19
C GLN A 100 -16.94 10.02 -5.07
N PHE A 101 -15.63 9.77 -5.18
CA PHE A 101 -14.75 10.55 -6.04
C PHE A 101 -15.20 10.45 -7.50
N TYR A 102 -15.36 9.23 -8.04
CA TYR A 102 -15.78 9.03 -9.42
C TYR A 102 -17.15 9.60 -9.74
N ASN A 103 -18.10 9.52 -8.80
CA ASN A 103 -19.42 10.14 -8.98
C ASN A 103 -19.30 11.66 -9.17
N GLN A 104 -18.43 12.33 -8.40
CA GLN A 104 -18.22 13.78 -8.48
C GLN A 104 -17.55 14.22 -9.79
N VAL A 105 -16.57 13.45 -10.28
CA VAL A 105 -15.78 13.84 -11.46
C VAL A 105 -16.33 13.29 -12.78
N SER A 106 -17.36 12.45 -12.74
CA SER A 106 -17.93 11.78 -13.93
C SER A 106 -18.43 12.72 -15.04
N GLN A 107 -18.80 13.96 -14.68
CA GLN A 107 -19.29 14.96 -15.64
C GLN A 107 -18.20 15.93 -16.10
N ASP A 108 -16.98 15.84 -15.54
CA ASP A 108 -15.87 16.70 -15.90
C ASP A 108 -15.10 16.12 -17.09
N LYS A 109 -15.32 16.72 -18.26
CA LYS A 109 -14.67 16.33 -19.52
C LYS A 109 -13.15 16.46 -19.49
N ALA A 110 -12.60 17.42 -18.72
CA ALA A 110 -11.15 17.60 -18.62
C ALA A 110 -10.52 16.43 -17.85
N LEU A 111 -11.21 15.95 -16.79
CA LEU A 111 -10.73 14.87 -15.95
C LEU A 111 -10.95 13.47 -16.54
N SER A 112 -11.92 13.29 -17.44
CA SER A 112 -12.25 11.98 -18.04
C SER A 112 -11.03 11.26 -18.61
N SER A 113 -10.23 11.96 -19.42
CA SER A 113 -9.03 11.38 -20.05
C SER A 113 -7.91 10.98 -19.07
N ILE A 114 -7.89 11.62 -17.90
CA ILE A 114 -6.94 11.31 -16.82
C ILE A 114 -7.44 10.10 -16.03
N ILE A 115 -8.73 10.06 -15.74
CA ILE A 115 -9.38 8.95 -15.02
C ILE A 115 -9.26 7.66 -15.80
N GLU A 116 -9.43 7.67 -17.12
CA GLU A 116 -9.25 6.48 -17.97
C GLU A 116 -7.85 5.86 -17.81
N LYS A 117 -6.81 6.70 -17.69
CA LYS A 117 -5.42 6.24 -17.55
C LYS A 117 -5.05 5.84 -16.13
N LEU A 118 -5.65 6.49 -15.14
CA LEU A 118 -5.36 6.33 -13.71
C LEU A 118 -6.51 5.68 -12.94
N TYR A 119 -7.34 4.90 -13.64
CA TYR A 119 -8.49 4.26 -13.04
C TYR A 119 -8.06 3.32 -11.90
N ALA A 120 -8.80 3.37 -10.80
CA ALA A 120 -8.55 2.64 -9.56
C ALA A 120 -7.24 2.98 -8.82
N LEU A 121 -6.51 4.02 -9.24
CA LEU A 121 -5.35 4.54 -8.52
C LEU A 121 -5.76 5.09 -7.15
N HIS A 122 -5.11 4.62 -6.09
CA HIS A 122 -5.27 5.17 -4.75
C HIS A 122 -4.08 6.07 -4.39
N PRO A 123 -4.29 7.10 -3.55
CA PRO A 123 -3.19 7.89 -3.01
C PRO A 123 -2.37 7.01 -2.07
N ALA A 124 -1.12 6.76 -2.41
CA ALA A 124 -0.20 6.08 -1.52
C ALA A 124 0.22 7.01 -0.37
N LYS A 125 0.37 6.45 0.84
CA LYS A 125 0.70 7.18 2.07
C LYS A 125 1.94 6.59 2.72
N THR A 126 2.60 7.36 3.58
CA THR A 126 3.60 6.80 4.50
C THR A 126 2.89 6.09 5.67
N PRO A 127 3.48 5.04 6.25
CA PRO A 127 2.88 4.35 7.41
C PRO A 127 2.93 5.15 8.71
N THR A 128 3.84 6.12 8.84
CA THR A 128 3.99 6.93 10.07
C THR A 128 4.05 8.43 9.76
N ILE A 129 3.63 9.23 10.75
CA ILE A 129 3.72 10.70 10.70
C ILE A 129 5.18 11.14 10.67
N PHE A 130 6.06 10.46 11.42
CA PHE A 130 7.49 10.74 11.42
C PHE A 130 8.07 10.62 10.00
N GLU A 131 7.79 9.51 9.30
CA GLU A 131 8.21 9.33 7.91
C GLU A 131 7.60 10.38 6.98
N ALA A 132 6.33 10.76 7.19
CA ALA A 132 5.67 11.80 6.41
C ALA A 132 6.40 13.15 6.54
N LEU A 133 6.77 13.54 7.77
CA LEU A 133 7.48 14.78 8.06
C LEU A 133 8.88 14.78 7.46
N VAL A 134 9.64 13.69 7.62
CA VAL A 134 10.98 13.57 7.05
C VAL A 134 10.92 13.69 5.51
N GLN A 135 9.97 13.00 4.86
CA GLN A 135 9.79 13.10 3.41
C GLN A 135 9.38 14.52 2.96
N ALA A 136 8.50 15.19 3.70
CA ALA A 136 8.07 16.54 3.39
C ALA A 136 9.19 17.58 3.53
N ILE A 137 10.15 17.36 4.44
CA ILE A 137 11.32 18.22 4.61
C ILE A 137 12.36 17.95 3.51
N ILE A 138 12.64 16.68 3.21
CA ILE A 138 13.63 16.30 2.18
C ILE A 138 13.17 16.69 0.77
N GLY A 139 11.86 16.73 0.52
CA GLY A 139 11.28 17.03 -0.80
C GLY A 139 11.18 18.51 -1.17
N GLN A 140 11.64 19.44 -0.33
CA GLN A 140 11.70 20.89 -0.62
C GLN A 140 12.95 21.25 -1.42
#